data_AF-G9NQL6-F1
#
_entry.id   AF-G9NQL6-F1
#
_cell.length_a   1.000
_cell.length_b   1.000
_cell.length_c   1.000
_cell.angle_alpha   90.00
_cell.angle_beta   90.00
_cell.angle_gamma   90.00
#
_symmetry.space_group_name_H-M   'P 1'
#
loop_
_entity.id
_entity.type
_entity.pdbx_description
1 polymer ?
#
loop_
_entity_poly.entity_id
_entity_poly.type
_entity_poly.pdbx_seq_one_letter_code
_entity_poly.pdbx_strand_id
1 'polypeptide(L)'
;MNARDLKLLLLLELHYQTTSLMLDLKGDISPVSSSSDAQCTRINELSKNLILASSNPKSTFLVDTGVIAPLYFAATTTSCVCIRQQSLDLLRSISWKEGLWDSRIVVQIAEHLSVVEESGLVRIDVSGGVPELADIFSASVRSGTQV
;
A
#
# COMPACT_ATOMS: atom_id res chain seq x y z
N MET A 1 19.92 18.68 13.18
CA MET A 1 18.89 17.62 13.18
C MET A 1 19.57 16.30 13.42
N ASN A 2 19.16 15.51 14.42
CA ASN A 2 19.84 14.25 14.74
C ASN A 2 19.31 13.10 13.84
N ALA A 3 20.00 11.96 13.80
CA ALA A 3 19.63 10.84 12.93
C ALA A 3 18.26 10.20 13.26
N ARG A 4 17.82 10.29 14.53
CA ARG A 4 16.49 9.83 14.94
C ARG A 4 15.40 10.76 14.43
N ASP A 5 15.58 12.07 14.56
CA ASP A 5 14.63 13.08 14.06
C ASP A 5 14.43 12.94 12.56
N LEU A 6 15.52 12.73 11.81
CA LEU A 6 15.45 12.50 10.37
C LEU A 6 14.66 11.24 10.03
N LYS A 7 14.89 10.13 10.74
CA LYS A 7 14.13 8.89 10.55
C LYS A 7 12.64 9.07 10.82
N LEU A 8 12.28 9.80 11.88
CA LEU A 8 10.89 10.09 12.21
C LEU A 8 10.21 10.95 11.15
N LEU A 9 10.89 11.97 10.63
CA LEU A 9 10.37 12.80 9.54
C LEU A 9 10.16 11.98 8.26
N LEU A 10 11.09 11.10 7.91
CA LEU A 10 10.95 10.21 6.74
C LEU A 10 9.78 9.22 6.90
N LEU A 11 9.59 8.68 8.11
CA LEU A 11 8.45 7.79 8.40
C LEU A 11 7.12 8.55 8.33
N LEU A 12 7.06 9.76 8.87
CA LEU A 12 5.86 10.59 8.81
C LEU A 12 5.48 10.89 7.35
N GLU A 13 6.46 11.28 6.54
CA GLU A 13 6.25 11.51 5.11
C GLU A 13 5.79 10.23 4.38
N LEU A 14 6.42 9.08 4.67
CA LEU A 14 6.04 7.79 4.10
C LEU A 14 4.57 7.46 4.40
N HIS A 15 4.15 7.63 5.66
CA HIS A 15 2.78 7.36 6.09
C HIS A 15 1.78 8.34 5.48
N TYR A 16 2.17 9.61 5.31
CA TYR A 16 1.36 10.60 4.60
C TYR A 16 1.10 10.18 3.15
N GLN A 17 2.16 9.85 2.39
CA GLN A 17 2.03 9.40 1.00
C GLN A 17 1.17 8.14 0.88
N THR A 18 1.38 7.19 1.79
CA THR A 18 0.62 5.93 1.80
C THR A 18 -0.86 6.17 2.10
N THR A 19 -1.18 7.03 3.07
CA THR A 19 -2.58 7.34 3.43
C THR A 19 -3.27 8.10 2.31
N SER A 20 -2.57 9.04 1.65
CA SER A 20 -3.10 9.76 0.48
C SER A 20 -3.45 8.77 -0.64
N LEU A 21 -2.54 7.84 -0.95
CA LEU A 21 -2.76 6.79 -1.94
C LEU A 21 -3.97 5.91 -1.61
N MET A 22 -4.13 5.51 -0.35
CA MET A 22 -5.29 4.72 0.08
C MET A 22 -6.62 5.48 -0.02
N LEU A 23 -6.61 6.81 0.16
CA LEU A 23 -7.80 7.63 0.01
C LEU A 23 -8.18 7.79 -1.46
N ASP A 24 -7.19 7.97 -2.34
CA ASP A 24 -7.40 8.07 -3.78
C ASP A 24 -7.94 6.75 -4.36
N LEU A 25 -7.46 5.60 -3.87
CA LEU A 25 -8.01 4.27 -4.17
C LEU A 25 -9.52 4.15 -3.90
N LYS A 26 -10.04 4.88 -2.91
CA LYS A 26 -11.46 4.84 -2.53
C LYS A 26 -12.32 5.83 -3.33
N GLY A 27 -11.68 6.77 -4.02
CA GLY A 27 -12.34 7.84 -4.78
C GLY A 27 -12.63 7.48 -6.24
N ASP A 28 -11.83 6.61 -6.87
CA ASP A 28 -11.85 6.47 -8.33
C ASP A 28 -12.64 5.27 -8.86
N ILE A 29 -13.85 5.57 -9.35
CA ILE A 29 -14.53 4.87 -10.46
C ILE A 29 -14.02 5.44 -11.83
N SER A 30 -12.92 6.21 -11.85
CA SER A 30 -12.44 6.96 -13.04
C SER A 30 -10.94 6.71 -13.34
N PRO A 31 -10.50 6.65 -14.60
CA PRO A 31 -9.22 6.04 -15.01
C PRO A 31 -8.00 6.99 -15.00
N VAL A 32 -7.90 7.94 -14.05
CA VAL A 32 -6.74 8.87 -14.02
C VAL A 32 -5.61 8.29 -13.16
N SER A 33 -4.75 7.49 -13.79
CA SER A 33 -3.67 6.69 -13.17
C SER A 33 -2.39 7.48 -12.80
N SER A 34 -2.29 8.79 -13.03
CA SER A 34 -1.01 9.52 -12.92
C SER A 34 -0.65 9.99 -11.50
N SER A 35 -1.64 10.32 -10.67
CA SER A 35 -1.40 10.77 -9.27
C SER A 35 -0.90 9.62 -8.40
N SER A 36 -1.49 8.43 -8.58
CA SER A 36 -1.13 7.22 -7.85
C SER A 36 0.32 6.80 -8.13
N ASP A 37 0.76 6.81 -9.39
CA ASP A 37 2.14 6.44 -9.77
C ASP A 37 3.18 7.39 -9.15
N ALA A 38 2.87 8.67 -9.03
CA ALA A 38 3.74 9.65 -8.37
C ALA A 38 3.88 9.34 -6.87
N GLN A 39 2.78 9.03 -6.18
CA GLN A 39 2.78 8.61 -4.78
C GLN A 39 3.56 7.30 -4.60
N CYS A 40 3.35 6.31 -5.47
CA CYS A 40 4.04 5.02 -5.43
C CYS A 40 5.56 5.19 -5.62
N THR A 41 5.97 6.04 -6.57
CA THR A 41 7.38 6.39 -6.76
C THR A 41 7.97 6.99 -5.49
N ARG A 42 7.24 7.92 -4.86
CA ARG A 42 7.69 8.58 -3.63
C ARG A 42 7.81 7.59 -2.46
N ILE A 43 6.86 6.68 -2.32
CA ILE A 43 6.88 5.59 -1.33
C ILE A 43 8.12 4.72 -1.52
N ASN A 44 8.46 4.34 -2.76
CA ASN A 44 9.65 3.53 -3.05
C ASN A 44 10.96 4.23 -2.67
N GLU A 45 11.09 5.52 -2.98
CA GLU A 45 12.27 6.31 -2.60
C GLU A 45 12.46 6.38 -1.09
N LEU A 46 11.39 6.73 -0.36
CA LEU A 46 11.41 6.86 1.10
C LEU A 46 11.72 5.50 1.76
N SER A 47 11.07 4.44 1.30
CA SER A 47 11.27 3.08 1.81
C SER A 47 12.70 2.61 1.57
N LYS A 48 13.26 2.83 0.39
CA LYS A 48 14.66 2.50 0.08
C LYS A 48 15.62 3.19 1.05
N ASN A 49 15.43 4.49 1.29
CA ASN A 49 16.26 5.25 2.23
C ASN A 49 16.15 4.72 3.67
N LEU A 50 14.93 4.36 4.10
CA LEU A 50 14.69 3.80 5.42
C LEU A 50 15.28 2.40 5.59
N ILE A 51 15.19 1.54 4.58
CA ILE A 51 15.79 0.20 4.58
C ILE A 51 17.31 0.30 4.66
N LEU A 52 17.93 1.17 3.84
CA LEU A 52 19.39 1.40 3.87
C LEU A 52 19.85 1.93 5.24
N ALA A 53 19.09 2.84 5.85
CA ALA A 53 19.36 3.34 7.19
C ALA A 53 19.15 2.29 8.31
N SER A 54 18.49 1.17 7.99
CA SER A 54 18.12 0.11 8.93
C SER A 54 18.89 -1.20 8.70
N SER A 55 20.01 -1.18 7.97
CA SER A 55 20.75 -2.34 7.41
C SER A 55 21.26 -3.43 8.37
N ASN A 56 20.83 -3.43 9.63
CA ASN A 56 20.97 -4.59 10.52
C ASN A 56 19.88 -4.54 11.63
N PRO A 57 18.61 -4.89 11.34
CA PRO A 57 17.60 -4.90 12.37
C PRO A 57 17.96 -6.01 13.36
N LYS A 58 18.22 -5.62 14.61
CA LYS A 58 18.53 -6.56 15.72
C LYS A 58 17.40 -7.55 16.02
N SER A 59 16.22 -7.35 15.43
CA SER A 59 15.01 -8.13 15.63
C SER A 59 14.37 -8.46 14.29
N THR A 60 13.91 -9.71 14.15
CA THR A 60 13.09 -10.17 13.03
C THR A 60 11.65 -9.67 13.09
N PHE A 61 11.27 -8.97 14.17
CA PHE A 61 9.92 -8.42 14.38
C PHE A 61 9.98 -6.98 14.90
N LEU A 62 9.16 -6.11 14.30
CA LEU A 62 8.93 -4.73 14.71
C LEU A 62 7.44 -4.56 15.02
N VAL A 63 7.13 -3.92 16.16
CA VAL A 63 5.75 -3.62 16.59
C VAL A 63 5.15 -2.46 15.78
N ASP A 64 6.00 -1.54 15.32
CA ASP A 64 5.57 -0.31 14.66
C ASP A 64 5.37 -0.50 13.15
N THR A 65 4.48 0.31 12.55
CA THR A 65 4.30 0.39 11.10
C THR A 65 5.54 1.03 10.45
N GLY A 66 6.23 0.25 9.63
CA GLY A 66 7.44 0.67 8.91
C GLY A 66 7.18 0.76 7.41
N VAL A 67 7.93 0.00 6.62
CA VAL A 67 7.97 0.13 5.15
C VAL A 67 7.19 -0.98 4.43
N ILE A 68 6.81 -2.07 5.10
CA ILE A 68 6.21 -3.24 4.42
C ILE A 68 4.82 -2.90 3.89
N ALA A 69 3.95 -2.30 4.71
CA ALA A 69 2.60 -1.95 4.27
C ALA A 69 2.63 -0.89 3.15
N PRO A 70 3.36 0.25 3.27
CA PRO A 70 3.53 1.21 2.17
C PRO A 70 3.96 0.59 0.84
N LEU A 71 5.00 -0.26 0.86
CA LEU A 71 5.50 -0.92 -0.34
C LEU A 71 4.49 -1.90 -0.95
N TYR A 72 3.70 -2.59 -0.11
CA TYR A 72 2.62 -3.44 -0.59
C TYR A 72 1.59 -2.61 -1.38
N PHE A 73 1.09 -1.50 -0.81
CA PHE A 73 0.16 -0.63 -1.52
C PHE A 73 0.78 -0.10 -2.82
N ALA A 74 2.01 0.40 -2.78
CA ALA A 74 2.69 0.87 -3.98
C ALA A 74 2.84 -0.21 -5.07
N ALA A 75 3.00 -1.48 -4.70
CA ALA A 75 3.07 -2.59 -5.66
C ALA A 75 1.71 -2.92 -6.27
N THR A 76 0.63 -2.86 -5.49
CA THR A 76 -0.71 -3.31 -5.92
C THR A 76 -1.56 -2.23 -6.57
N THR A 77 -1.20 -0.96 -6.44
CA THR A 77 -2.04 0.15 -6.91
C THR A 77 -1.50 0.85 -8.15
N THR A 78 -0.21 0.68 -8.45
CA THR A 78 0.43 1.31 -9.61
C THR A 78 0.07 0.56 -10.91
N SER A 79 -0.18 1.33 -11.96
CA SER A 79 -0.31 0.80 -13.33
C SER A 79 1.06 0.61 -14.01
N CYS A 80 2.13 1.13 -13.42
CA CYS A 80 3.47 1.11 -13.98
C CYS A 80 4.25 -0.14 -13.52
N VAL A 81 4.53 -1.05 -14.46
CA VAL A 81 5.31 -2.28 -14.21
C VAL A 81 6.67 -1.99 -13.56
N CYS A 82 7.34 -0.90 -13.97
CA CYS A 82 8.64 -0.53 -13.42
C CYS A 82 8.56 -0.14 -11.94
N ILE A 83 7.54 0.62 -11.54
CA ILE A 83 7.34 1.04 -10.14
C ILE A 83 6.97 -0.19 -9.30
N ARG A 84 6.06 -1.03 -9.82
CA ARG A 84 5.67 -2.29 -9.18
C ARG A 84 6.87 -3.18 -8.90
N GLN A 85 7.73 -3.41 -9.89
CA GLN A 85 8.90 -4.26 -9.74
C GLN A 85 9.87 -3.69 -8.70
N GLN A 86 10.07 -2.38 -8.67
CA GLN A 86 10.89 -1.73 -7.63
C GLN A 86 10.32 -1.96 -6.23
N SER A 87 8.99 -1.84 -6.06
CA SER A 87 8.33 -2.09 -4.78
C SER A 87 8.53 -3.55 -4.32
N LEU A 88 8.35 -4.50 -5.23
CA LEU A 88 8.56 -5.93 -4.97
C LEU A 88 10.01 -6.25 -4.62
N ASP A 89 10.98 -5.66 -5.31
CA ASP A 89 12.41 -5.88 -5.03
C ASP A 89 12.80 -5.33 -3.66
N LEU A 90 12.26 -4.17 -3.27
CA LEU A 90 12.43 -3.63 -1.93
C LEU A 90 11.80 -4.56 -0.87
N LEU A 91 10.58 -5.06 -1.10
CA LEU A 91 9.94 -6.02 -0.19
C LEU A 91 10.75 -7.31 -0.03
N ARG A 92 11.29 -7.86 -1.14
CA ARG A 92 12.14 -9.07 -1.10
C ARG A 92 13.44 -8.84 -0.34
N SER A 93 13.94 -7.61 -0.28
CA SER A 93 15.14 -7.26 0.50
C SER A 93 14.91 -7.22 2.02
N ILE A 94 13.65 -7.18 2.45
CA ILE A 94 13.25 -7.10 3.86
C ILE A 94 13.22 -8.49 4.50
N SER A 95 13.98 -8.67 5.57
CA SER A 95 14.05 -9.91 6.36
C SER A 95 13.24 -9.89 7.66
N TRP A 96 12.59 -8.76 8.00
CA TRP A 96 11.80 -8.59 9.22
C TRP A 96 10.30 -8.55 8.92
N LYS A 97 9.50 -8.64 9.99
CA LYS A 97 8.03 -8.52 10.00
C LYS A 97 7.61 -7.26 10.76
N GLU A 98 6.54 -6.61 10.32
CA GLU A 98 5.97 -5.39 10.92
C GLU A 98 4.54 -5.67 11.40
N GLY A 99 4.35 -5.96 12.67
CA GLY A 99 3.03 -6.33 13.21
C GLY A 99 2.42 -7.52 12.44
N LEU A 100 1.34 -7.29 11.71
CA LEU A 100 0.68 -8.30 10.85
C LEU A 100 1.33 -8.47 9.46
N TRP A 101 2.18 -7.54 9.06
CA TRP A 101 2.75 -7.45 7.72
C TRP A 101 4.05 -8.26 7.61
N ASP A 102 3.98 -9.37 6.87
CA ASP A 102 5.14 -10.23 6.53
C ASP A 102 5.57 -9.96 5.08
N SER A 103 6.84 -9.58 4.88
CA SER A 103 7.36 -9.16 3.57
C SER A 103 7.22 -10.25 2.50
N ARG A 104 7.36 -11.53 2.85
CA ARG A 104 7.30 -12.63 1.89
C ARG A 104 5.86 -12.92 1.48
N ILE A 105 4.95 -12.91 2.46
CA ILE A 105 3.52 -13.12 2.21
C ILE A 105 2.98 -12.01 1.31
N VAL A 106 3.31 -10.75 1.59
CA VAL A 106 2.80 -9.62 0.78
C VAL A 106 3.33 -9.63 -0.65
N VAL A 107 4.58 -10.07 -0.87
CA VAL A 107 5.15 -10.23 -2.22
C VAL A 107 4.34 -11.26 -3.02
N GLN A 108 4.04 -12.41 -2.43
CA GLN A 108 3.25 -13.46 -3.09
C GLN A 108 1.85 -12.96 -3.46
N ILE A 109 1.21 -12.22 -2.54
CA ILE A 109 -0.12 -11.64 -2.79
C ILE A 109 -0.05 -10.62 -3.94
N ALA A 110 0.91 -9.69 -3.92
CA ALA A 110 1.04 -8.64 -4.93
C ALA A 110 1.39 -9.21 -6.32
N GLU A 111 2.26 -10.22 -6.40
CA GLU A 111 2.55 -10.94 -7.64
C GLU A 111 1.30 -11.63 -8.20
N HIS A 112 0.53 -12.31 -7.33
CA HIS A 112 -0.70 -12.95 -7.74
C HIS A 112 -1.73 -11.93 -8.26
N LEU A 113 -1.89 -10.80 -7.57
CA LEU A 113 -2.80 -9.73 -7.98
C LEU A 113 -2.42 -9.17 -9.36
N SER A 114 -1.11 -8.99 -9.61
CA SER A 114 -0.60 -8.52 -10.90
C SER A 114 -0.97 -9.46 -12.06
N VAL A 115 -0.81 -10.77 -11.85
CA VAL A 115 -1.19 -11.79 -12.85
C VAL A 115 -2.70 -11.76 -13.11
N VAL A 116 -3.51 -11.60 -12.07
CA VAL A 116 -4.96 -11.51 -12.20
C VAL A 116 -5.37 -10.25 -12.98
N GLU A 117 -4.76 -9.10 -12.71
CA GLU A 117 -4.98 -7.85 -13.47
C GLU A 117 -4.63 -8.01 -14.96
N GLU A 118 -3.45 -8.55 -15.26
CA GLU A 118 -2.98 -8.73 -16.65
C GLU A 118 -3.83 -9.72 -17.44
N SER A 119 -4.43 -10.71 -16.77
CA SER A 119 -5.31 -11.70 -17.40
C SER A 119 -6.70 -11.14 -17.79
N GLY A 120 -7.00 -9.88 -17.45
CA GLY A 120 -8.30 -9.24 -17.75
C GLY A 120 -9.48 -9.84 -16.97
N LEU A 121 -9.20 -10.66 -15.95
CA LEU A 121 -10.20 -11.29 -15.09
C LEU A 121 -10.79 -10.33 -14.04
N VAL A 122 -10.29 -9.09 -13.98
CA VAL A 122 -10.78 -8.05 -13.06
C VAL A 122 -12.11 -7.48 -13.58
N ARG A 123 -13.19 -8.21 -13.30
CA ARG A 123 -14.43 -7.61 -12.82
C ARG A 123 -14.50 -7.93 -11.34
N ILE A 124 -13.79 -7.17 -10.52
CA ILE A 124 -14.12 -7.17 -9.09
C ILE A 124 -15.42 -6.38 -9.00
N ASP A 125 -16.54 -7.06 -9.27
CA ASP A 125 -17.77 -6.72 -8.60
C ASP A 125 -17.45 -6.94 -7.13
N VAL A 126 -17.13 -5.89 -6.39
CA VAL A 126 -16.97 -5.99 -4.94
C VAL A 126 -18.38 -6.26 -4.41
N SER A 127 -18.80 -7.52 -4.49
CA SER A 127 -19.90 -8.02 -3.68
C SER A 127 -19.37 -8.03 -2.25
N GLY A 128 -19.68 -6.96 -1.54
CA GLY A 128 -19.42 -6.82 -0.12
C GLY A 128 -19.36 -5.36 0.29
N GLY A 129 -20.05 -5.01 1.38
CA GLY A 129 -20.01 -3.68 1.96
C GLY A 129 -21.26 -3.33 2.75
N VAL A 130 -21.31 -2.09 3.25
CA VAL A 130 -22.50 -1.50 3.89
C VAL A 130 -23.78 -1.66 3.05
N PRO A 131 -23.75 -1.56 1.71
CA PRO A 131 -24.94 -1.80 0.88
C PRO A 131 -25.44 -3.26 0.93
N GLU A 132 -24.54 -4.24 0.77
CA GLU A 132 -24.93 -5.66 0.82
C GLU A 132 -25.40 -6.08 2.22
N LEU A 133 -24.74 -5.56 3.27
CA LEU A 133 -25.21 -5.74 4.64
C LEU A 133 -26.58 -5.07 4.89
N ALA A 134 -26.83 -3.93 4.27
CA ALA A 134 -28.12 -3.27 4.37
C ALA A 134 -29.24 -4.09 3.73
N ASP A 135 -28.96 -4.78 2.62
CA ASP A 135 -29.91 -5.70 1.99
C ASP A 135 -30.19 -6.93 2.88
N ILE A 136 -29.16 -7.53 3.49
CA ILE A 136 -29.31 -8.67 4.42
C ILE A 136 -30.10 -8.30 5.68
N PHE A 137 -29.83 -7.12 6.24
CA PHE A 137 -30.43 -6.67 7.49
C PHE A 137 -31.67 -5.79 7.30
N SER A 138 -32.15 -5.64 6.05
CA SER A 138 -33.27 -4.75 5.71
C SER A 138 -33.08 -3.32 6.28
N ALA A 139 -31.83 -2.85 6.30
CA ALA A 139 -31.49 -1.53 6.79
C ALA A 139 -31.44 -0.53 5.63
N SER A 140 -31.75 0.74 5.89
CA SER A 140 -31.62 1.80 4.88
C SER A 140 -30.28 2.49 5.04
N VAL A 141 -29.40 2.39 4.03
CA VAL A 141 -28.20 3.21 3.95
C VAL A 141 -28.60 4.60 3.51
N ARG A 142 -28.58 5.57 4.41
CA ARG A 142 -28.67 6.99 4.03
C ARG A 142 -27.36 7.37 3.36
N SER A 143 -27.36 7.48 2.03
CA SER A 143 -26.28 8.13 1.30
C SER A 143 -26.20 9.58 1.77
N GLY A 144 -25.13 9.93 2.48
CA GLY A 144 -24.83 11.32 2.80
C GLY A 144 -24.53 12.05 1.50
N THR A 145 -25.52 12.76 0.98
CA THR A 145 -25.37 13.68 -0.16
C THR A 145 -24.32 14.73 0.20
N GLN A 146 -23.23 14.80 -0.57
CA GLN A 146 -22.26 15.88 -0.49
C GLN A 146 -22.95 17.22 -0.81
N VAL A 147 -22.64 18.23 -0.01
CA VAL A 147 -22.96 19.66 -0.19
C VAL A 147 -21.88 20.30 -1.04
#